data_AF-A0A0B0PZQ3-F1
#
_entry.id   AF-A0A0B0PZQ3-F1
#
_cell.length_a   1.000
_cell.length_b   1.000
_cell.length_c   1.000
_cell.angle_alpha   90.00
_cell.angle_beta   90.00
_cell.angle_gamma   90.00
#
_symmetry.space_group_name_H-M   'P 1'
#
loop_
_entity.id
_entity.type
_entity.pdbx_description
1 polymer ?
#
loop_
_entity_poly.entity_id
_entity_poly.type
_entity_poly.pdbx_seq_one_letter_code
_entity_poly.pdbx_strand_id
1 'polypeptide(L)'
;MTFEAREIMIKKAEYKAIASSDSSVNLEDIDNKIITEVLGPERYGRVRFQGSGVNPTQYFGFSSQQYMPSGSQAQSKVQRLRDQMAQMQASTVEQIVQLKAEAASRKAEVQRKYEELQLQLKKEATTREAEQNRKYNELQLQL
;
A
#
# COMPACT_ATOMS: atom_id res chain seq x y z
N MET A 1 20.99 -48.86 -3.49
CA MET A 1 20.30 -47.59 -3.18
C MET A 1 21.29 -46.47 -3.50
N THR A 2 21.08 -45.71 -4.57
CA THR A 2 22.02 -44.67 -5.01
C THR A 2 21.94 -43.46 -4.07
N PHE A 3 23.06 -42.80 -3.78
CA PHE A 3 23.13 -41.64 -2.87
C PHE A 3 22.16 -40.52 -3.28
N GLU A 4 21.98 -40.32 -4.59
CA GLU A 4 21.07 -39.33 -5.18
C GLU A 4 19.61 -39.57 -4.78
N ALA A 5 19.15 -40.83 -4.70
CA ALA A 5 17.79 -41.16 -4.31
C ALA A 5 17.51 -40.82 -2.84
N ARG A 6 18.52 -40.96 -1.97
CA ARG A 6 18.42 -40.53 -0.57
C ARG A 6 18.39 -39.00 -0.46
N GLU A 7 19.18 -38.32 -1.26
CA GLU A 7 19.25 -36.85 -1.26
C GLU A 7 17.94 -36.20 -1.72
N ILE A 8 17.31 -36.74 -2.77
CA ILE A 8 15.99 -36.28 -3.24
C ILE A 8 14.93 -36.43 -2.14
N MET A 9 14.94 -37.57 -1.43
CA MET A 9 13.97 -37.84 -0.37
C MET A 9 14.13 -36.86 0.81
N ILE A 10 15.37 -36.50 1.15
CA ILE A 10 15.68 -35.52 2.21
C ILE A 10 15.19 -34.13 1.81
N LYS A 11 15.60 -33.63 0.63
CA LYS A 11 15.19 -32.30 0.17
C LYS A 11 13.68 -32.17 -0.01
N LYS A 12 12.99 -33.24 -0.43
CA LYS A 12 11.52 -33.26 -0.52
C LYS A 12 10.82 -33.01 0.81
N ALA A 13 11.36 -33.52 1.91
CA ALA A 13 10.80 -33.26 3.23
C ALA A 13 10.99 -31.80 3.66
N GLU A 14 12.17 -31.22 3.38
CA GLU A 14 12.49 -29.82 3.72
C GLU A 14 11.60 -28.83 2.97
N TYR A 15 11.49 -28.96 1.65
CA TYR A 15 10.69 -28.05 0.85
C TYR A 15 9.19 -28.20 1.09
N LYS A 16 8.70 -29.41 1.43
CA LYS A 16 7.29 -29.62 1.80
C LYS A 16 6.91 -28.91 3.11
N ALA A 17 7.84 -28.80 4.06
CA ALA A 17 7.64 -28.02 5.27
C ALA A 17 7.58 -26.50 4.98
N ILE A 18 8.38 -26.03 4.02
CA ILE A 18 8.39 -24.63 3.57
C ILE A 18 7.08 -24.27 2.86
N ALA A 19 6.62 -25.10 1.92
CA ALA A 19 5.31 -24.90 1.25
C ALA A 19 4.13 -24.91 2.22
N SER A 20 4.21 -25.71 3.28
CA SER A 20 3.18 -25.71 4.33
C SER A 20 3.12 -24.40 5.12
N SER A 21 4.21 -23.62 5.14
CA SER A 21 4.29 -22.35 5.86
C SER A 21 4.06 -21.15 4.95
N ASP A 22 4.44 -21.25 3.68
CA ASP A 22 4.31 -20.18 2.68
C ASP A 22 3.38 -20.64 1.54
N SER A 23 2.10 -20.29 1.66
CA SER A 23 1.04 -20.66 0.68
C SER A 23 1.26 -20.13 -0.74
N SER A 24 2.30 -19.32 -0.94
CA SER A 24 2.70 -18.81 -2.26
C SER A 24 3.51 -19.82 -3.08
N VAL A 25 4.00 -20.90 -2.47
CA VAL A 25 4.85 -21.89 -3.11
C VAL A 25 4.02 -23.10 -3.52
N ASN A 26 3.92 -23.36 -4.84
CA ASN A 26 3.19 -24.52 -5.36
C ASN A 26 3.96 -25.83 -5.05
N LEU A 27 3.26 -26.83 -4.50
CA LEU A 27 3.77 -28.17 -4.21
C LEU A 27 4.29 -28.89 -5.47
N GLU A 28 3.68 -28.63 -6.63
CA GLU A 28 4.10 -29.21 -7.91
C GLU A 28 5.42 -28.61 -8.44
N ASP A 29 5.72 -27.35 -8.12
CA ASP A 29 6.94 -26.66 -8.52
C ASP A 29 8.13 -27.04 -7.63
N ILE A 30 7.87 -27.46 -6.39
CA ILE A 30 8.89 -27.91 -5.44
C ILE A 30 9.59 -29.18 -5.93
N ASP A 31 8.83 -30.16 -6.41
CA ASP A 31 9.39 -31.43 -6.87
C ASP A 31 10.31 -31.21 -8.08
N ASN A 32 9.94 -30.29 -8.98
CA ASN A 32 10.79 -29.85 -10.11
C ASN A 32 12.09 -29.19 -9.64
N LYS A 33 11.99 -28.27 -8.67
CA LYS A 33 13.14 -27.57 -8.11
C LYS A 33 14.15 -28.55 -7.50
N ILE A 34 13.69 -29.48 -6.67
CA ILE A 34 14.54 -30.48 -6.01
C ILE A 34 15.31 -31.32 -7.05
N ILE A 35 14.62 -31.75 -8.11
CA ILE A 35 15.22 -32.59 -9.14
C ILE A 35 16.28 -31.83 -9.93
N THR A 36 16.04 -30.57 -10.32
CA THR A 36 17.07 -29.76 -10.99
C THR A 36 18.23 -29.38 -10.08
N GLU A 37 18.01 -29.33 -8.77
CA GLU A 37 19.04 -29.04 -7.77
C GLU A 37 19.93 -30.25 -7.47
N VAL A 38 19.34 -31.46 -7.44
CA VAL A 38 20.08 -32.72 -7.17
C VAL A 38 20.68 -33.32 -8.44
N LEU A 39 19.93 -33.36 -9.55
CA LEU A 39 20.38 -33.99 -10.80
C LEU A 39 20.94 -32.98 -11.82
N GLY A 40 20.79 -31.69 -11.56
CA GLY A 40 21.16 -30.61 -12.48
C GLY A 40 20.09 -30.30 -13.53
N PRO A 41 20.16 -29.13 -14.19
CA PRO A 41 19.25 -28.78 -15.28
C PRO A 41 19.42 -29.75 -16.47
N GLU A 42 18.31 -30.17 -17.08
CA GLU A 42 18.32 -31.02 -18.27
C GLU A 42 19.01 -30.27 -19.44
N ARG A 43 20.22 -30.70 -19.81
CA ARG A 43 20.95 -30.17 -20.98
C ARG A 43 21.04 -31.23 -22.07
N TYR A 44 20.67 -30.84 -23.29
CA TYR A 44 20.84 -31.66 -24.49
C TYR A 44 22.30 -32.12 -24.61
N GLY A 45 22.55 -33.43 -24.53
CA GLY A 45 23.87 -34.02 -24.77
C GLY A 45 24.59 -34.68 -23.58
N ARG A 46 24.00 -34.75 -22.38
CA ARG A 46 24.58 -35.57 -21.30
C ARG A 46 24.45 -37.06 -21.69
N VAL A 47 25.58 -37.73 -21.92
CA VAL A 47 25.63 -39.17 -22.26
C VAL A 47 24.99 -39.95 -21.13
N ARG A 48 23.86 -40.59 -21.41
CA ARG A 48 23.19 -41.49 -20.49
C ARG A 48 24.03 -42.76 -20.40
N PHE A 49 24.63 -43.04 -19.25
CA PHE A 49 25.10 -44.40 -18.98
C PHE A 49 23.89 -45.32 -19.13
N GLN A 50 24.06 -46.42 -19.86
CA GLN A 50 23.02 -47.38 -20.20
C GLN A 50 22.31 -47.85 -18.92
N GLY A 51 21.21 -47.20 -18.59
CA GLY A 51 20.54 -47.33 -17.32
C GLY A 51 19.15 -46.74 -17.44
N SER A 52 18.15 -47.57 -17.19
CA SER A 52 16.72 -47.25 -17.18
C SER A 52 16.36 -46.28 -16.05
N GLY A 53 16.87 -45.05 -16.10
CA GLY A 53 16.52 -43.97 -15.18
C GLY A 53 15.40 -43.09 -15.73
N VAL A 54 14.45 -42.72 -14.87
CA VAL A 54 13.38 -41.75 -15.20
C VAL A 54 14.01 -40.42 -15.60
N ASN A 55 13.66 -39.91 -16.78
CA ASN A 55 14.03 -38.54 -17.14
C ASN A 55 12.99 -37.57 -16.54
N PRO A 56 13.40 -36.38 -16.05
CA PRO A 56 12.46 -35.38 -15.55
C PRO A 56 11.31 -35.11 -16.53
N THR A 57 11.58 -35.09 -17.84
CA THR A 57 10.56 -34.92 -18.89
C THR A 57 9.47 -36.03 -18.92
N GLN A 58 9.77 -37.26 -18.51
CA GLN A 58 8.87 -38.43 -18.48
C GLN A 58 8.03 -38.45 -17.20
N TYR A 59 8.53 -37.82 -16.13
CA TYR A 59 7.82 -37.69 -14.86
C TYR A 59 6.95 -36.41 -14.84
N PHE A 60 7.42 -35.33 -15.45
CA PHE A 60 6.76 -34.05 -15.58
C PHE A 60 6.48 -33.79 -17.07
N GLY A 61 5.38 -34.31 -17.60
CA GLY A 61 5.03 -34.02 -19.00
C GLY A 61 4.95 -32.50 -19.25
N PHE A 62 5.77 -31.98 -20.18
CA PHE A 62 5.82 -30.61 -20.78
C PHE A 62 5.60 -29.34 -19.91
N SER A 63 5.23 -29.45 -18.63
CA SER A 63 4.86 -28.32 -17.78
C SER A 63 6.05 -27.50 -17.31
N SER A 64 7.29 -27.96 -17.53
CA SER A 64 8.51 -27.20 -17.25
C SER A 64 8.58 -25.86 -18.00
N GLN A 65 7.75 -25.65 -19.04
CA GLN A 65 7.60 -24.35 -19.69
C GLN A 65 6.85 -23.32 -18.85
N GLN A 66 6.15 -23.71 -17.78
CA GLN A 66 5.46 -22.79 -16.87
C GLN A 66 6.38 -22.16 -15.82
N TYR A 67 7.64 -22.62 -15.70
CA TYR A 67 8.59 -22.12 -14.69
C TYR A 67 9.19 -20.74 -15.00
N MET A 68 8.90 -20.17 -16.17
CA MET A 68 9.25 -18.78 -16.46
C MET A 68 7.97 -17.95 -16.48
N PRO A 69 7.64 -17.19 -15.41
CA PRO A 69 6.62 -16.16 -15.54
C PRO A 69 7.08 -15.24 -16.67
N SER A 70 6.28 -15.12 -17.72
CA SER A 70 6.65 -14.32 -18.88
C SER A 70 6.97 -12.90 -18.41
N GLY A 71 8.03 -12.29 -18.95
CA GLY A 71 8.44 -10.93 -18.55
C GLY A 71 7.28 -9.91 -18.60
N SER A 72 6.30 -10.14 -19.48
CA SER A 72 5.06 -9.37 -19.58
C SER A 72 4.12 -9.51 -18.38
N GLN A 73 4.06 -10.66 -17.70
CA GLN A 73 3.26 -10.86 -16.48
C GLN A 73 3.86 -10.08 -15.30
N ALA A 74 5.17 -10.08 -15.13
CA ALA A 74 5.84 -9.29 -14.11
C ALA A 74 5.67 -7.77 -14.37
N GLN A 75 5.83 -7.34 -15.63
CA GLN A 75 5.64 -5.94 -16.03
C GLN A 75 4.20 -5.45 -15.83
N SER A 76 3.19 -6.25 -16.16
CA SER A 76 1.78 -5.86 -15.97
C SER A 76 1.40 -5.71 -14.49
N LYS A 77 1.93 -6.55 -13.59
CA LYS A 77 1.76 -6.41 -12.13
C LYS A 77 2.41 -5.13 -11.61
N VAL A 78 3.64 -4.84 -12.05
CA VAL A 78 4.33 -3.59 -11.69
C VAL A 78 3.53 -2.37 -12.18
N GLN A 79 2.98 -2.43 -13.39
CA GLN A 79 2.18 -1.32 -13.91
C GLN A 79 0.89 -1.11 -13.12
N ARG A 80 0.15 -2.18 -12.80
CA ARG A 80 -1.05 -2.08 -11.94
C ARG A 80 -0.75 -1.48 -10.58
N LEU A 81 0.37 -1.86 -9.95
CA LEU A 81 0.80 -1.27 -8.68
C LEU A 81 1.14 0.21 -8.83
N ARG A 82 1.79 0.61 -9.93
CA ARG A 82 2.04 2.03 -10.22
C ARG A 82 0.74 2.82 -10.36
N ASP A 83 -0.23 2.28 -11.10
CA ASP A 83 -1.52 2.94 -11.30
C ASP A 83 -2.29 3.06 -9.98
N GLN A 84 -2.26 2.02 -9.13
CA GLN A 84 -2.84 2.07 -7.78
C GLN A 84 -2.15 3.11 -6.89
N MET A 85 -0.81 3.18 -6.91
CA MET A 85 -0.07 4.20 -6.17
C MET A 85 -0.41 5.60 -6.65
N ALA A 86 -0.53 5.81 -7.97
CA ALA A 86 -0.93 7.10 -8.54
C ALA A 86 -2.34 7.49 -8.12
N GLN A 87 -3.28 6.54 -8.10
CA GLN A 87 -4.65 6.79 -7.65
C GLN A 87 -4.72 7.13 -6.16
N MET A 88 -3.97 6.43 -5.30
CA MET A 88 -3.88 6.77 -3.88
C MET A 88 -3.20 8.12 -3.64
N GLN A 89 -2.18 8.47 -4.44
CA GLN A 89 -1.55 9.79 -4.38
C GLN A 89 -2.53 10.89 -4.80
N ALA A 90 -3.31 10.70 -5.86
CA ALA A 90 -4.31 11.66 -6.28
C ALA A 90 -5.38 11.89 -5.19
N SER A 91 -5.92 10.82 -4.60
CA SER A 91 -6.96 10.93 -3.57
C SER A 91 -6.44 11.60 -2.29
N THR A 92 -5.20 11.32 -1.89
CA THR A 92 -4.58 11.99 -0.73
C THR A 92 -4.31 13.46 -0.98
N VAL A 93 -3.85 13.83 -2.18
CA VAL A 93 -3.66 15.24 -2.57
C VAL A 93 -5.00 15.97 -2.57
N GLU A 94 -6.06 15.38 -3.12
CA GLU A 94 -7.41 15.96 -3.08
C GLU A 94 -7.90 16.20 -1.66
N GLN A 95 -7.74 15.23 -0.75
CA GLN A 95 -8.10 15.39 0.66
C GLN A 95 -7.31 16.52 1.34
N ILE A 96 -6.01 16.64 1.06
CA ILE A 96 -5.17 17.72 1.60
C ILE A 96 -5.67 19.08 1.11
N VAL A 97 -6.03 19.19 -0.16
CA VAL A 97 -6.56 20.45 -0.74
C VAL A 97 -7.89 20.83 -0.07
N GLN A 98 -8.80 19.87 0.09
CA GLN A 98 -10.08 20.09 0.77
C GLN A 98 -9.89 20.55 2.22
N LEU A 99 -9.07 19.83 3.00
CA LEU A 99 -8.80 20.18 4.39
C LEU A 99 -8.14 21.56 4.54
N LYS A 100 -7.23 21.93 3.62
CA LYS A 100 -6.62 23.26 3.61
C LYS A 100 -7.65 24.35 3.30
N ALA A 101 -8.55 24.12 2.34
CA ALA A 101 -9.62 25.06 2.03
C ALA A 101 -10.60 25.22 3.20
N GLU A 102 -11.00 24.12 3.84
CA GLU A 102 -11.87 24.13 5.01
C GLU A 102 -11.22 24.84 6.20
N ALA A 103 -9.93 24.58 6.46
CA ALA A 103 -9.18 25.27 7.50
C ALA A 103 -9.08 26.78 7.24
N ALA A 104 -8.88 27.20 5.98
CA ALA A 104 -8.87 28.61 5.60
C ALA A 104 -10.26 29.26 5.80
N SER A 105 -11.35 28.58 5.42
CA SER A 105 -12.71 29.07 5.63
C SER A 105 -13.02 29.24 7.11
N ARG A 106 -12.75 28.21 7.94
CA ARG A 106 -12.96 28.26 9.38
C ARG A 106 -12.17 29.40 10.03
N LYS A 107 -10.91 29.59 9.62
CA LYS A 107 -10.08 30.70 10.12
C LYS A 107 -10.67 32.06 9.74
N ALA A 108 -11.18 32.22 8.53
CA ALA A 108 -11.83 33.45 8.08
C ALA A 108 -13.13 33.74 8.84
N GLU A 109 -13.94 32.72 9.11
CA GLU A 109 -15.17 32.88 9.90
C GLU A 109 -14.90 33.31 11.33
N VAL A 110 -13.91 32.69 11.99
CA VAL A 110 -13.49 33.08 13.34
C VAL A 110 -13.02 34.53 13.37
N GLN A 111 -12.22 34.93 12.38
CA GLN A 111 -11.74 36.31 12.26
C GLN A 111 -12.90 37.31 12.08
N ARG A 112 -13.88 36.99 11.23
CA ARG A 112 -15.08 37.83 11.04
C ARG A 112 -15.88 37.98 12.33
N LYS A 113 -16.11 36.89 13.07
CA LYS A 113 -16.80 36.95 14.37
C LYS A 113 -16.05 37.81 15.37
N TYR A 114 -14.72 37.74 15.38
CA TYR A 114 -13.91 38.59 16.24
C TYR A 114 -14.07 40.08 15.90
N GLU A 115 -13.99 40.44 14.61
CA GLU A 115 -14.16 41.82 14.14
C GLU A 115 -15.57 42.36 14.42
N GLU A 116 -16.60 41.53 14.23
CA GLU A 116 -17.98 41.88 14.53
C GLU A 116 -18.19 42.14 16.03
N LEU A 117 -17.61 41.30 16.90
CA LEU A 117 -17.69 41.49 18.35
C LEU A 117 -16.97 42.77 18.80
N GLN A 118 -15.81 43.07 18.20
CA GLN A 118 -15.11 44.34 18.43
C GLN A 118 -15.97 45.55 18.03
N LEU A 119 -16.69 45.45 16.91
CA LEU A 119 -17.58 46.51 16.46
C LEU A 119 -18.79 46.67 17.39
N GLN A 120 -19.38 45.57 17.85
CA GLN A 120 -20.49 45.60 18.81
C GLN A 120 -20.08 46.28 20.12
N LEU A 121 -18.91 45.93 20.68
CA LEU A 121 -18.41 46.55 21.91
C LEU A 121 -18.20 48.06 21.76
N LYS A 122 -17.62 48.50 20.63
CA LYS A 122 -17.46 49.93 20.34
C LYS A 122 -18.81 50.63 20.25
N LYS A 123 -19.76 50.04 19.52
CA LYS A 123 -21.11 50.59 19.39
C LYS A 123 -21.79 50.71 20.77
N GLU A 124 -21.73 49.66 21.58
CA GLU A 124 -22.31 49.66 22.92
C GLU A 124 -21.66 50.68 23.85
N ALA A 125 -20.34 50.85 23.79
CA ALA A 125 -19.63 51.88 24.53
C ALA A 125 -20.13 53.29 24.15
N THR A 126 -20.23 53.57 22.85
CA THR A 126 -20.73 54.87 22.38
C THR A 126 -22.18 55.14 22.79
N THR A 127 -23.06 54.12 22.77
CA THR A 127 -24.45 54.28 23.21
C THR A 127 -24.54 54.55 24.72
N ARG A 128 -23.75 53.83 25.53
CA ARG A 128 -23.72 54.04 26.98
C ARG A 128 -23.15 55.42 27.35
N GLU A 129 -22.10 55.87 26.68
CA GLU A 129 -21.56 57.22 26.87
C GLU A 129 -22.60 58.29 26.49
N ALA A 130 -23.29 58.13 25.36
CA ALA A 130 -24.34 59.07 24.94
C ALA A 130 -25.50 59.13 25.95
N GLU A 131 -25.92 57.98 26.50
CA GLU A 131 -26.95 57.92 27.55
C GLU A 131 -26.50 58.55 28.87
N GLN A 132 -25.27 58.29 29.30
CA GLN A 132 -24.70 58.92 30.49
C GLN A 132 -24.63 60.45 30.34
N ASN A 133 -24.16 60.94 29.19
CA ASN A 133 -24.10 62.37 28.90
C ASN A 133 -25.48 63.02 28.89
N ARG A 134 -26.51 62.34 28.35
CA ARG A 134 -27.90 62.82 28.40
C ARG A 134 -28.40 62.96 29.84
N LYS A 135 -28.22 61.91 30.66
CA LYS A 135 -28.60 61.94 32.09
C LYS A 135 -27.88 63.04 32.87
N TYR A 136 -26.59 63.25 32.60
CA TYR A 136 -25.82 64.32 33.23
C TYR A 136 -26.39 65.70 32.89
N ASN A 137 -26.68 65.95 31.61
CA ASN A 137 -27.25 67.22 31.16
C ASN A 137 -28.66 67.47 31.73
N GLU A 138 -29.49 66.42 31.82
CA GLU A 138 -30.83 66.51 32.43
C GLU A 138 -30.75 66.88 33.92
N LEU A 139 -29.80 66.29 34.67
CA LEU A 139 -29.57 66.65 36.07
C LEU A 139 -29.09 68.09 36.24
N GLN A 140 -28.23 68.58 35.33
CA GLN A 140 -27.78 69.99 35.38
C GLN A 140 -28.92 70.98 35.14
N LEU A 141 -29.93 70.64 34.35
CA LEU A 141 -31.09 71.51 34.06
C LEU A 141 -32.11 71.58 35.21
N GLN A 142 -32.03 70.67 36.20
CA GLN A 142 -32.96 70.61 37.35
C GLN A 142 -32.44 71.35 38.60
N LEU A 143 -31.20 71.87 38.57
CA LEU A 143 -30.56 72.68 39.62
C LEU A 143 -30.64 74.17 39.27
#